data_AF-A0A7X3PKZ8-F1
#
_entry.id   AF-A0A7X3PKZ8-F1
#
_cell.length_a   1.000
_cell.length_b   1.000
_cell.length_c   1.000
_cell.angle_alpha   90.00
_cell.angle_beta   90.00
_cell.angle_gamma   90.00
#
_symmetry.space_group_name_H-M   'P 1'
#
loop_
_entity.id
_entity.type
_entity.pdbx_description
1 polymer ?
#
loop_
_entity_poly.entity_id
_entity_poly.type
_entity_poly.pdbx_seq_one_letter_code
_entity_poly.pdbx_strand_id
1 'polypeptide(L)'
;PPGDGYIQEGGYLPWTTDLVRMREANPDMTNVYMELGTTFGHTVITHPNVCAHFLGQILKAYGADHVIWGTDAIWWGSPQWQIEAFRRFRMPEELQEEFGYPDLTDADKDKILGLNAARLYGIDPDEARKALPADGLSQLKNWYGHEGGQPSNTQYGWIKA
;
A
#
# COMPACT_ATOMS: atom_id res chain seq x y z
N PRO A 1 2.68 21.63 11.01
CA PRO A 1 2.72 21.06 12.40
C PRO A 1 4.15 20.61 12.75
N PRO A 2 4.48 20.17 13.97
CA PRO A 2 5.74 19.44 14.15
C PRO A 2 5.60 18.11 13.38
N GLY A 3 6.06 18.08 12.12
CA GLY A 3 5.80 16.98 11.19
C GLY A 3 6.17 17.25 9.73
N ASP A 4 6.40 18.51 9.33
CA ASP A 4 6.70 18.85 7.93
C ASP A 4 8.20 18.78 7.57
N GLY A 5 9.07 18.41 8.52
CA GLY A 5 10.52 18.40 8.32
C GLY A 5 11.09 17.18 7.59
N TYR A 6 10.26 16.21 7.22
CA TYR A 6 10.72 15.02 6.50
C TYR A 6 11.00 15.31 5.02
N ILE A 7 10.14 16.11 4.39
CA ILE A 7 10.29 16.52 3.00
C ILE A 7 11.14 17.79 3.00
N GLN A 8 12.37 17.65 2.51
CA GLN A 8 13.32 18.74 2.37
C GLN A 8 13.02 19.53 1.08
N GLU A 9 13.80 20.58 0.87
CA GLU A 9 13.68 21.45 -0.31
C GLU A 9 13.64 20.64 -1.63
N GLY A 10 12.77 21.06 -2.54
CA GLY A 10 12.58 20.39 -3.83
C GLY A 10 11.92 19.00 -3.74
N GLY A 11 11.26 18.67 -2.62
CA GLY A 11 10.60 17.39 -2.45
C GLY A 11 11.56 16.25 -2.07
N TYR A 12 12.75 16.55 -1.56
CA TYR A 12 13.73 15.52 -1.24
C TYR A 12 13.36 14.77 0.05
N LEU A 13 13.25 13.45 -0.04
CA LEU A 13 12.93 12.55 1.06
C LEU A 13 14.05 11.50 1.18
N PRO A 14 14.99 11.62 2.15
CA PRO A 14 16.26 10.90 2.13
C PRO A 14 16.16 9.37 1.97
N TRP A 15 15.11 8.78 2.52
CA TRP A 15 14.90 7.33 2.55
C TRP A 15 14.14 6.79 1.32
N THR A 16 13.67 7.65 0.42
CA THR A 16 12.98 7.25 -0.82
C THR A 16 13.62 7.85 -2.07
N THR A 17 13.94 9.14 -2.05
CA THR A 17 14.35 9.88 -3.25
C THR A 17 15.65 9.36 -3.85
N ASP A 18 16.61 8.92 -3.03
CA ASP A 18 17.85 8.34 -3.54
C ASP A 18 17.62 6.99 -4.25
N LEU A 19 16.76 6.13 -3.70
CA LEU A 19 16.38 4.86 -4.33
C LEU A 19 15.63 5.07 -5.65
N VAL A 20 14.78 6.10 -5.71
CA VAL A 20 14.09 6.49 -6.94
C VAL A 20 15.06 7.00 -7.99
N ARG A 21 15.99 7.90 -7.62
CA ARG A 21 17.02 8.40 -8.54
C ARG A 21 17.91 7.28 -9.08
N MET A 22 18.26 6.30 -8.23
CA MET A 22 19.00 5.11 -8.67
C MET A 22 18.23 4.30 -9.71
N ARG A 23 16.92 4.12 -9.54
CA ARG A 23 16.07 3.43 -10.53
C ARG A 23 15.92 4.22 -11.83
N GLU A 24 15.75 5.54 -11.75
CA GLU A 24 15.64 6.40 -12.93
C GLU A 24 16.95 6.44 -13.73
N ALA A 25 18.09 6.46 -13.03
CA ALA A 25 19.41 6.42 -13.66
C ALA A 25 19.77 5.04 -14.24
N ASN A 26 19.16 3.96 -13.74
CA ASN A 26 19.35 2.60 -14.23
C ASN A 26 18.00 1.90 -14.52
N PRO A 27 17.41 2.16 -15.70
CA PRO A 27 16.13 1.56 -16.09
C PRO A 27 16.12 0.03 -16.12
N ASP A 28 17.29 -0.60 -16.28
CA ASP A 28 17.49 -2.04 -16.32
C ASP A 28 17.42 -2.69 -14.92
N MET A 29 17.35 -1.91 -13.83
CA MET A 29 17.23 -2.39 -12.46
C MET A 29 15.82 -2.92 -12.15
N THR A 30 15.43 -4.03 -12.77
CA THR A 30 14.07 -4.61 -12.69
C THR A 30 13.88 -5.64 -11.56
N ASN A 31 14.90 -5.88 -10.74
CA ASN A 31 14.90 -6.91 -9.70
C ASN A 31 14.79 -6.35 -8.27
N VAL A 32 14.48 -5.05 -8.13
CA VAL A 32 14.30 -4.38 -6.85
C VAL A 32 12.82 -4.05 -6.67
N TYR A 33 12.28 -4.40 -5.51
CA TYR A 33 10.89 -4.18 -5.13
C TYR A 33 10.81 -3.30 -3.89
N MET A 34 9.89 -2.33 -3.90
CA MET A 34 9.66 -1.41 -2.80
C MET A 34 8.60 -2.00 -1.87
N GLU A 35 9.01 -2.37 -0.65
CA GLU A 35 8.12 -2.89 0.38
C GLU A 35 7.60 -1.74 1.26
N LEU A 36 6.31 -1.73 1.60
CA LEU A 36 5.65 -0.59 2.26
C LEU A 36 5.80 -0.57 3.79
N GLY A 37 5.58 -1.71 4.45
CA GLY A 37 5.79 -1.96 5.87
C GLY A 37 5.31 -0.87 6.83
N THR A 38 6.10 -0.69 7.89
CA THR A 38 5.93 0.37 8.90
C THR A 38 5.95 1.76 8.27
N THR A 39 6.66 1.97 7.16
CA THR A 39 6.72 3.28 6.50
C THR A 39 5.32 3.74 6.09
N PHE A 40 4.54 2.87 5.43
CA PHE A 40 3.14 3.18 5.11
C PHE A 40 2.28 3.26 6.37
N GLY A 41 2.34 2.24 7.24
CA GLY A 41 1.49 2.17 8.43
C GLY A 41 1.64 3.39 9.35
N HIS A 42 2.87 3.82 9.60
CA HIS A 42 3.15 4.99 10.42
C HIS A 42 2.70 6.28 9.73
N THR A 43 3.10 6.50 8.48
CA THR A 43 2.90 7.80 7.82
C THR A 43 1.47 8.05 7.37
N VAL A 44 0.70 7.01 6.99
CA VAL A 44 -0.67 7.20 6.50
C VAL A 44 -1.61 7.85 7.53
N ILE A 45 -1.35 7.65 8.82
CA ILE A 45 -2.12 8.26 9.90
C ILE A 45 -1.44 9.53 10.42
N THR A 46 -0.13 9.48 10.66
CA THR A 46 0.58 10.55 11.39
C THR A 46 1.05 11.69 10.49
N HIS A 47 1.42 11.39 9.24
CA HIS A 47 2.03 12.31 8.29
C HIS A 47 1.50 12.07 6.87
N PRO A 48 0.21 12.32 6.59
CA PRO A 48 -0.45 11.91 5.34
C PRO A 48 0.20 12.53 4.08
N ASN A 49 0.69 13.77 4.16
CA ASN A 49 1.42 14.40 3.05
C ASN A 49 2.75 13.69 2.77
N VAL A 50 3.46 13.28 3.82
CA VAL A 50 4.71 12.50 3.68
C VAL A 50 4.41 11.13 3.09
N CYS A 51 3.34 10.47 3.53
CA CYS A 51 2.88 9.20 2.98
C CYS A 51 2.57 9.32 1.48
N ALA A 52 1.79 10.33 1.10
CA ALA A 52 1.40 10.55 -0.29
C ALA A 52 2.60 10.87 -1.17
N HIS A 53 3.52 11.72 -0.70
CA HIS A 53 4.74 12.03 -1.43
C HIS A 53 5.66 10.80 -1.60
N PHE A 54 5.86 10.02 -0.54
CA PHE A 54 6.59 8.76 -0.59
C PHE A 54 5.98 7.77 -1.60
N LEU A 55 4.68 7.51 -1.49
CA LEU A 55 3.98 6.60 -2.40
C LEU A 55 4.06 7.10 -3.84
N GLY A 56 3.87 8.40 -4.06
CA GLY A 56 3.95 9.02 -5.36
C GLY A 56 5.33 8.84 -6.02
N GLN A 57 6.40 9.05 -5.26
CA GLN A 57 7.77 8.83 -5.74
C GLN A 57 7.99 7.39 -6.19
N ILE A 58 7.64 6.41 -5.35
CA ILE A 58 7.88 5.00 -5.70
C ILE A 58 6.98 4.53 -6.85
N LEU A 59 5.71 4.97 -6.90
CA LEU A 59 4.80 4.59 -7.97
C LEU A 59 5.24 5.15 -9.32
N LYS A 60 5.73 6.40 -9.35
CA LYS A 60 6.23 7.03 -10.57
C LYS A 60 7.49 6.34 -11.10
N ALA A 61 8.41 5.97 -10.21
CA ALA A 61 9.73 5.46 -10.61
C ALA A 61 9.77 3.93 -10.80
N TYR A 62 9.09 3.18 -9.95
CA TYR A 62 9.10 1.71 -9.98
C TYR A 62 7.86 1.12 -10.65
N GLY A 63 6.75 1.85 -10.69
CA GLY A 63 5.46 1.33 -11.11
C GLY A 63 4.78 0.48 -10.04
N ALA A 64 3.45 0.37 -10.13
CA ALA A 64 2.66 -0.40 -9.17
C ALA A 64 2.97 -1.91 -9.19
N ASP A 65 3.65 -2.43 -10.22
CA ASP A 65 4.02 -3.84 -10.35
C ASP A 65 5.31 -4.21 -9.58
N HIS A 66 6.06 -3.21 -9.09
CA HIS A 66 7.28 -3.37 -8.30
C HIS A 66 7.14 -2.89 -6.85
N VAL A 67 5.91 -2.65 -6.39
CA VAL A 67 5.61 -2.31 -4.99
C VAL A 67 4.93 -3.50 -4.32
N ILE A 68 5.39 -3.91 -3.14
CA ILE A 68 4.85 -5.06 -2.40
C ILE A 68 4.35 -4.65 -1.02
N TRP A 69 3.30 -5.33 -0.56
CA TRP A 69 2.72 -5.10 0.75
C TRP A 69 3.48 -5.83 1.85
N GLY A 70 3.70 -5.14 2.96
CA GLY A 70 4.02 -5.73 4.25
C GLY A 70 3.39 -4.91 5.36
N THR A 71 3.08 -5.59 6.46
CA THR A 71 2.18 -5.07 7.50
C THR A 71 2.91 -4.60 8.75
N ASP A 72 4.09 -5.18 9.01
CA ASP A 72 4.77 -5.08 10.29
C ASP A 72 3.81 -5.32 11.49
N ALA A 73 2.89 -6.28 11.32
CA ALA A 73 1.82 -6.57 12.28
C ALA A 73 2.33 -6.96 13.67
N ILE A 74 3.58 -7.42 13.80
CA ILE A 74 4.22 -7.66 15.10
C ILE A 74 4.32 -6.38 15.95
N TRP A 75 4.45 -5.21 15.29
CA TRP A 75 4.53 -3.89 15.93
C TRP A 75 3.18 -3.17 15.96
N TRP A 76 2.35 -3.38 14.95
CA TRP A 76 1.12 -2.61 14.72
C TRP A 76 -0.19 -3.37 15.02
N GLY A 77 -0.10 -4.62 15.46
CA GLY A 77 -1.26 -5.48 15.71
C GLY A 77 -1.95 -5.90 14.41
N SER A 78 -3.28 -6.05 14.45
CA SER A 78 -4.06 -6.47 13.28
C SER A 78 -3.85 -5.49 12.11
N PRO A 79 -3.49 -5.97 10.90
CA PRO A 79 -3.24 -5.11 9.75
C PRO A 79 -4.50 -4.55 9.10
N GLN A 80 -5.70 -4.90 9.60
CA GLN A 80 -6.97 -4.54 8.99
C GLN A 80 -7.10 -3.02 8.75
N TRP A 81 -6.68 -2.20 9.71
CA TRP A 81 -6.75 -0.75 9.57
C TRP A 81 -5.81 -0.21 8.48
N GLN A 82 -4.62 -0.81 8.30
CA GLN A 82 -3.69 -0.43 7.24
C GLN A 82 -4.25 -0.80 5.87
N ILE A 83 -4.82 -2.01 5.74
CA ILE A 83 -5.43 -2.48 4.49
C ILE A 83 -6.58 -1.55 4.09
N GLU A 84 -7.43 -1.16 5.04
CA GLU A 84 -8.52 -0.22 4.79
C GLU A 84 -8.02 1.18 4.40
N ALA A 85 -7.02 1.70 5.10
CA ALA A 85 -6.41 2.98 4.77
C ALA A 85 -5.84 2.97 3.34
N PHE A 86 -5.13 1.90 2.95
CA PHE A 86 -4.57 1.75 1.62
C PHE A 86 -5.65 1.60 0.54
N ARG A 87 -6.70 0.82 0.81
CA ARG A 87 -7.84 0.70 -0.12
C ARG A 87 -8.56 2.03 -0.34
N ARG A 88 -8.67 2.88 0.69
CA ARG A 88 -9.28 4.22 0.60
C ARG A 88 -8.33 5.29 0.07
N PHE A 89 -7.02 5.06 0.10
CA PHE A 89 -6.02 6.04 -0.32
C PHE A 89 -6.26 6.51 -1.76
N ARG A 90 -6.10 7.83 -1.95
CA ARG A 90 -6.12 8.54 -3.22
C ARG A 90 -4.98 9.53 -3.22
N MET A 91 -4.29 9.67 -4.35
CA MET A 91 -3.23 10.65 -4.50
C MET A 91 -3.83 12.08 -4.48
N PRO A 92 -3.39 12.97 -3.57
CA PRO A 92 -3.85 14.37 -3.57
C PRO A 92 -3.58 15.06 -4.90
N GLU A 93 -4.54 15.83 -5.40
CA GLU A 93 -4.45 16.50 -6.71
C GLU A 93 -3.25 17.45 -6.78
N GLU A 94 -2.94 18.15 -5.68
CA GLU A 94 -1.81 19.08 -5.61
C GLU A 94 -0.47 18.37 -5.86
N LEU A 95 -0.31 17.16 -5.33
CA LEU A 95 0.92 16.36 -5.54
C LEU A 95 0.97 15.74 -6.95
N GLN A 96 -0.19 15.47 -7.55
CA GLN A 96 -0.25 15.06 -8.96
C GLN A 96 0.18 16.22 -9.87
N GLU A 97 -0.28 17.44 -9.60
CA GLU A 97 0.07 18.63 -10.37
C GLU A 97 1.55 19.02 -10.20
N GLU A 98 2.05 19.05 -8.96
CA GLU A 98 3.41 19.52 -8.66
C GLU A 98 4.48 18.50 -9.10
N PHE A 99 4.28 17.21 -8.82
CA PHE A 99 5.30 16.19 -9.02
C PHE A 99 4.97 15.19 -10.15
N GLY A 100 3.77 15.24 -10.72
CA GLY A 100 3.33 14.28 -11.75
C GLY A 100 3.14 12.87 -11.20
N TYR A 101 2.73 12.74 -9.92
CA TYR A 101 2.48 11.43 -9.34
C TYR A 101 1.19 10.81 -9.88
N PRO A 102 1.16 9.48 -10.11
CA PRO A 102 -0.05 8.80 -10.52
C PRO A 102 -1.00 8.57 -9.32
N ASP A 103 -2.31 8.58 -9.55
CA ASP A 103 -3.27 7.98 -8.64
C ASP A 103 -3.30 6.45 -8.78
N LEU A 104 -3.83 5.76 -7.76
CA LEU A 104 -3.92 4.30 -7.72
C LEU A 104 -5.30 3.81 -8.19
N THR A 105 -5.30 2.93 -9.19
CA THR A 105 -6.50 2.17 -9.54
C THR A 105 -6.74 1.03 -8.55
N ASP A 106 -7.94 0.44 -8.55
CA ASP A 106 -8.21 -0.76 -7.74
C ASP A 106 -7.33 -1.94 -8.17
N ALA A 107 -7.02 -2.05 -9.46
CA ALA A 107 -6.12 -3.06 -9.99
C ALA A 107 -4.68 -2.86 -9.46
N ASP A 108 -4.21 -1.61 -9.33
CA ASP A 108 -2.88 -1.33 -8.75
C ASP A 108 -2.85 -1.64 -7.26
N LYS A 109 -3.94 -1.36 -6.54
CA LYS A 109 -4.07 -1.72 -5.13
C LYS A 109 -4.05 -3.24 -4.92
N ASP A 110 -4.75 -4.00 -5.77
CA ASP A 110 -4.75 -5.47 -5.69
C ASP A 110 -3.37 -6.06 -6.04
N LYS A 111 -2.63 -5.45 -7.00
CA LYS A 111 -1.22 -5.79 -7.25
C LYS A 111 -0.38 -5.67 -6.00
N ILE A 112 -0.43 -4.50 -5.37
CA ILE A 112 0.41 -4.19 -4.20
C ILE A 112 0.03 -5.07 -3.01
N LEU A 113 -1.27 -5.22 -2.72
CA LEU A 113 -1.77 -6.00 -1.58
C LEU A 113 -1.49 -7.50 -1.65
N GLY A 114 -1.14 -8.04 -2.82
CA GLY A 114 -0.74 -9.45 -2.87
C GLY A 114 -0.33 -10.03 -4.22
N LEU A 115 -0.84 -9.53 -5.35
CA LEU A 115 -0.54 -10.18 -6.63
C LEU A 115 0.93 -10.03 -7.05
N ASN A 116 1.59 -8.94 -6.68
CA ASN A 116 3.03 -8.76 -6.92
C ASN A 116 3.86 -9.77 -6.15
N ALA A 117 3.57 -9.95 -4.85
CA ALA A 117 4.24 -10.95 -4.03
C ALA A 117 3.96 -12.37 -4.55
N ALA A 118 2.72 -12.68 -4.92
CA ALA A 118 2.35 -13.97 -5.49
C ALA A 118 3.17 -14.27 -6.76
N ARG A 119 3.26 -13.31 -7.69
CA ARG A 119 4.10 -13.40 -8.89
C ARG A 119 5.57 -13.64 -8.56
N LEU A 120 6.12 -12.89 -7.59
CA LEU A 120 7.53 -13.01 -7.18
C LEU A 120 7.85 -14.40 -6.60
N TYR A 121 6.93 -14.97 -5.82
CA TYR A 121 7.10 -16.28 -5.20
C TYR A 121 6.62 -17.46 -6.07
N GLY A 122 6.18 -17.20 -7.31
CA GLY A 122 5.68 -18.25 -8.20
C GLY A 122 4.38 -18.91 -7.72
N ILE A 123 3.57 -18.18 -6.97
CA ILE A 123 2.29 -18.64 -6.43
C ILE A 123 1.18 -18.19 -7.39
N ASP A 124 0.41 -19.14 -7.90
CA ASP A 124 -0.87 -18.86 -8.54
C ASP A 124 -1.95 -18.71 -7.45
N PRO A 125 -2.53 -17.51 -7.23
CA PRO A 125 -3.51 -17.31 -6.17
C PRO A 125 -4.81 -18.09 -6.37
N ASP A 126 -5.21 -18.34 -7.61
CA ASP A 126 -6.47 -19.04 -7.89
C ASP A 126 -6.31 -20.54 -7.64
N GLU A 127 -5.19 -21.13 -8.06
CA GLU A 127 -4.85 -22.52 -7.74
C GLU A 127 -4.60 -22.72 -6.25
N ALA A 128 -3.84 -21.82 -5.61
CA ALA A 128 -3.58 -21.88 -4.16
C ALA A 128 -4.89 -21.84 -3.35
N ARG A 129 -5.87 -21.02 -3.76
CA ARG A 129 -7.19 -20.96 -3.10
C ARG A 129 -7.99 -22.24 -3.25
N LYS A 130 -7.94 -22.91 -4.41
CA LYS A 130 -8.64 -24.19 -4.62
C LYS A 130 -8.11 -25.31 -3.73
N ALA A 131 -6.83 -25.27 -3.39
CA ALA A 131 -6.19 -26.25 -2.52
C ALA A 131 -6.56 -26.09 -1.03
N LEU A 132 -7.13 -24.94 -0.63
CA LEU A 132 -7.54 -24.69 0.74
C LEU A 132 -8.91 -25.33 1.01
N PRO A 133 -9.07 -26.09 2.12
CA PRO A 133 -10.39 -26.58 2.51
C PRO A 133 -11.31 -25.42 2.87
N ALA A 134 -12.61 -25.56 2.60
CA ALA A 134 -13.60 -24.60 3.04
C ALA A 134 -13.66 -24.58 4.58
N ASP A 135 -13.16 -23.51 5.16
CA ASP A 135 -13.06 -23.29 6.60
C ASP A 135 -14.02 -22.19 7.08
N GLY A 136 -13.95 -21.83 8.37
CA GLY A 136 -14.77 -20.76 8.92
C GLY A 136 -14.55 -19.40 8.25
N LEU A 137 -13.33 -19.10 7.80
CA LEU A 137 -13.02 -17.88 7.06
C LEU A 137 -13.69 -17.87 5.68
N SER A 138 -13.71 -19.03 5.01
CA SER A 138 -14.40 -19.21 3.73
C SER A 138 -15.91 -18.98 3.88
N GLN A 139 -16.51 -19.48 4.97
CA GLN A 139 -17.92 -19.23 5.28
C GLN A 139 -18.20 -17.74 5.55
N LEU A 140 -17.37 -17.09 6.37
CA LEU A 140 -17.49 -15.66 6.66
C LEU A 140 -17.39 -14.81 5.38
N LYS A 141 -16.45 -15.13 4.49
CA LYS A 141 -16.30 -14.45 3.20
C LYS A 141 -17.53 -14.63 2.30
N ASN A 142 -18.05 -15.86 2.19
CA ASN A 142 -19.24 -16.13 1.39
C ASN A 142 -20.46 -15.38 1.95
N TRP A 143 -20.63 -15.39 3.27
CA TRP A 143 -21.69 -14.66 3.94
C TRP A 143 -21.58 -13.15 3.69
N TYR A 144 -20.40 -12.57 3.85
CA TYR A 144 -20.14 -11.17 3.54
C TYR A 144 -20.52 -10.80 2.10
N GLY A 145 -20.18 -11.66 1.12
CA GLY A 145 -20.58 -11.47 -0.28
C GLY A 145 -22.10 -11.56 -0.46
N HIS A 146 -22.77 -12.52 0.19
CA HIS A 146 -24.22 -12.66 0.15
C HIS A 146 -24.97 -11.45 0.74
N GLU A 147 -24.40 -10.77 1.73
CA GLU A 147 -24.97 -9.56 2.35
C GLU A 147 -24.71 -8.27 1.55
N GLY A 148 -24.11 -8.38 0.35
CA GLY A 148 -23.85 -7.23 -0.53
C GLY A 148 -22.45 -6.65 -0.41
N GLY A 149 -21.58 -7.22 0.43
CA GLY A 149 -20.13 -7.02 0.38
C GLY A 149 -19.66 -5.57 0.59
N GLN A 150 -20.39 -4.78 1.38
CA GLN A 150 -19.99 -3.40 1.68
C GLN A 150 -19.05 -3.34 2.88
N PRO A 151 -18.07 -2.41 2.92
CA PRO A 151 -17.27 -2.20 4.11
C PRO A 151 -18.19 -1.93 5.28
N SER A 152 -18.00 -2.62 6.41
CA SER A 152 -18.84 -2.41 7.59
C SER A 152 -18.67 -0.98 8.15
N ASN A 153 -17.55 -0.32 7.82
CA ASN A 153 -17.06 0.94 8.41
C ASN A 153 -17.18 0.94 9.94
N THR A 154 -17.20 -0.25 10.55
CA THR A 154 -17.38 -0.42 11.97
C THR A 154 -16.10 0.07 12.64
N GLN A 155 -16.22 1.04 13.53
CA GLN A 155 -15.09 1.50 14.32
C GLN A 155 -14.68 0.37 15.27
N TYR A 156 -13.44 -0.11 15.14
CA TYR A 156 -12.86 -1.09 16.04
C TYR A 156 -11.97 -0.38 17.07
N GLY A 157 -11.94 -0.88 18.32
CA GLY A 157 -11.12 -0.35 19.40
C GLY A 157 -11.87 0.52 20.41
N TRP A 158 -11.15 1.25 21.27
CA TRP A 158 -11.70 2.05 22.37
C TRP A 158 -12.20 3.44 21.96
N ILE A 159 -12.53 3.62 20.69
CA ILE A 159 -13.07 4.89 20.19
C ILE A 159 -14.57 4.86 20.45
N LYS A 160 -15.04 5.70 21.37
CA LYS A 160 -16.47 5.90 21.58
C LYS A 160 -17.04 6.63 20.37
N ALA A 161 -18.16 6.11 19.85
CA ALA A 161 -19.00 6.75 18.87
C ALA A 161 -19.57 8.09 19.38
#